data_AF-A0A946S0W4-F1
#
_entry.id   AF-A0A946S0W4-F1
#
_cell.length_a   1.000
_cell.length_b   1.000
_cell.length_c   1.000
_cell.angle_alpha   90.00
_cell.angle_beta   90.00
_cell.angle_gamma   90.00
#
_symmetry.space_group_name_H-M   'P 1'
#
loop_
_entity.id
_entity.type
_entity.pdbx_description
1 polymer ?
#
loop_
_entity_poly.entity_id
_entity_poly.type
_entity_poly.pdbx_seq_one_letter_code
_entity_poly.pdbx_strand_id
1 'polypeptide(L)' 'MHCLDSYLFVSAAMFVLGLLAVVTRKNAVSILMGIELMLNAGALNFVAFSRF' A
#
# COMPACT_ATOMS: atom_id res chain seq x y z
N MET A 1 -11.25 16.16 12.74
CA MET A 1 -11.32 16.32 11.27
C MET A 1 -10.11 15.76 10.52
N HIS A 2 -9.21 14.97 11.13
CA HIS A 2 -7.97 14.49 10.47
C HIS A 2 -7.86 12.96 10.31
N CYS A 3 -8.84 12.16 10.76
CA CYS A 3 -8.67 10.70 10.76
C CYS A 3 -8.57 10.11 9.36
N LEU A 4 -9.36 10.60 8.39
CA LEU A 4 -9.35 10.07 7.02
C LEU A 4 -8.03 10.36 6.29
N ASP A 5 -7.52 11.60 6.43
CA ASP A 5 -6.27 12.03 5.82
C ASP A 5 -5.07 11.19 6.29
N SER A 6 -5.02 10.88 7.59
CA SER A 6 -4.00 9.98 8.16
C SER A 6 -4.05 8.57 7.58
N TYR A 7 -5.24 7.98 7.40
CA TYR A 7 -5.36 6.65 6.77
C TYR A 7 -4.97 6.67 5.28
N LEU A 8 -5.32 7.75 4.59
CA LEU A 8 -4.95 7.94 3.18
C LEU A 8 -3.43 8.09 3.03
N PHE A 9 -2.80 8.87 3.90
CA PHE A 9 -1.36 9.04 3.92
C PHE A 9 -0.61 7.73 4.22
N VAL A 10 -1.06 6.96 5.21
CA VAL A 10 -0.46 5.67 5.54
C VAL A 10 -0.60 4.66 4.40
N SER A 11 -1.80 4.55 3.81
CA SER A 11 -2.00 3.64 2.66
C SER A 11 -1.17 4.07 1.44
N ALA A 12 -1.06 5.37 1.15
CA ALA A 12 -0.19 5.87 0.08
C ALA A 12 1.30 5.57 0.34
N ALA A 13 1.78 5.78 1.57
CA ALA A 13 3.16 5.47 1.94
C ALA A 13 3.48 3.98 1.79
N MET A 14 2.58 3.10 2.24
CA MET A 14 2.73 1.65 2.07
C MET A 14 2.71 1.24 0.59
N PHE A 15 1.87 1.87 -0.23
CA PHE A 15 1.80 1.61 -1.67
C PHE A 15 3.10 1.98 -2.39
N VAL A 16 3.67 3.16 -2.09
CA VAL A 16 4.95 3.60 -2.68
C VAL A 16 6.10 2.68 -2.26
N LEU A 17 6.14 2.23 -1.01
CA LEU A 17 7.14 1.25 -0.56
C LEU A 17 7.01 -0.10 -1.29
N GLY A 18 5.78 -0.56 -1.50
CA GLY A 18 5.52 -1.77 -2.30
C GLY A 18 5.95 -1.62 -3.76
N LEU A 19 5.67 -0.45 -4.36
CA LEU A 19 6.10 -0.13 -5.72
C LEU A 19 7.63 -0.10 -5.84
N LEU A 20 8.33 0.51 -4.88
CA LEU A 20 9.79 0.52 -4.84
C LEU A 20 10.36 -0.90 -4.71
N ALA A 21 9.73 -1.77 -3.91
CA ALA A 21 10.13 -3.17 -3.78
C ALA A 21 9.97 -3.93 -5.12
N VAL A 22 8.92 -3.67 -5.88
CA VAL A 22 8.68 -4.28 -7.20
C VAL A 22 9.69 -3.79 -8.24
N VAL A 23 9.98 -2.48 -8.29
CA VAL A 23 10.90 -1.92 -9.29
C VAL A 23 12.37 -2.29 -9.01
N THR A 24 12.77 -2.38 -7.74
CA THR A 24 14.17 -2.58 -7.36
C THR A 24 14.61 -4.04 -7.42
N ARG A 25 13.68 -4.99 -7.28
CA ARG A 25 14.00 -6.42 -7.14
C ARG A 25 13.81 -7.16 -8.46
N LYS A 26 14.79 -8.00 -8.81
CA LYS A 26 14.73 -8.88 -9.99
C LYS A 26 14.23 -10.30 -9.66
N ASN A 27 14.06 -10.60 -8.37
CA ASN A 27 13.61 -11.91 -7.90
C ASN A 27 12.08 -11.97 -7.93
N ALA A 28 11.53 -12.97 -8.63
CA ALA A 28 10.08 -13.16 -8.75
C ALA A 28 9.36 -13.20 -7.38
N VAL A 29 9.95 -13.89 -6.38
CA VAL A 29 9.39 -13.95 -5.02
C VAL A 29 9.36 -12.57 -4.35
N SER A 30 10.43 -11.80 -4.48
CA SER A 30 10.49 -10.44 -3.90
C SER A 30 9.55 -9.46 -4.60
N ILE A 31 9.35 -9.63 -5.90
CA ILE A 31 8.35 -8.87 -6.67
C ILE A 31 6.95 -9.23 -6.18
N LEU A 32 6.65 -10.53 -6.00
CA LEU A 32 5.35 -10.99 -5.49
C LEU A 32 5.07 -10.41 -4.10
N MET A 33 6.06 -10.39 -3.21
CA MET A 33 5.95 -9.81 -1.87
C MET A 33 5.68 -8.30 -1.91
N GLY A 34 6.29 -7.57 -2.85
CA GLY A 34 5.98 -6.16 -3.10
C GLY A 34 4.55 -5.94 -3.62
N ILE A 35 4.07 -6.84 -4.48
CA ILE A 35 2.67 -6.84 -4.97
C ILE A 35 1.69 -7.11 -3.83
N GLU A 36 1.93 -8.10 -2.98
CA GLU A 36 1.09 -8.38 -1.79
C GLU A 36 1.02 -7.17 -0.85
N LEU A 37 2.13 -6.45 -0.69
CA LEU A 37 2.19 -5.21 0.10
C LEU A 37 1.34 -4.09 -0.54
N MET A 38 1.44 -3.90 -1.86
CA MET A 38 0.61 -2.93 -2.59
C MET A 38 -0.88 -3.27 -2.52
N LEU A 39 -1.24 -4.56 -2.61
CA LEU A 39 -2.62 -5.03 -2.48
C LEU A 39 -3.16 -4.78 -1.06
N ASN A 40 -2.36 -4.99 -0.02
CA ASN A 40 -2.73 -4.65 1.35
C ASN A 40 -2.94 -3.14 1.55
N ALA A 41 -2.08 -2.31 0.96
CA ALA A 41 -2.25 -0.86 0.99
C ALA A 41 -3.55 -0.41 0.31
N GLY A 42 -3.90 -1.01 -0.84
CA GLY A 42 -5.17 -0.76 -1.52
C GLY A 42 -6.39 -1.20 -0.70
N ALA A 43 -6.33 -2.36 -0.04
CA ALA A 43 -7.38 -2.81 0.87
C ALA A 43 -7.56 -1.86 2.06
N LEU A 44 -6.47 -1.37 2.65
CA LEU A 44 -6.51 -0.35 3.71
C LEU A 44 -7.18 0.95 3.23
N ASN A 45 -6.86 1.38 2.01
CA ASN A 45 -7.49 2.56 1.41
C ASN A 45 -9.01 2.35 1.23
N PHE A 46 -9.42 1.18 0.76
CA PHE A 46 -10.84 0.83 0.59
C PHE A 46 -11.59 0.76 1.92
N VAL A 47 -10.99 0.17 2.96
CA VAL A 47 -11.58 0.14 4.31
C VAL A 47 -11.65 1.53 4.92
N ALA A 48 -10.66 2.39 4.71
CA ALA A 48 -10.69 3.77 5.17
C ALA A 48 -11.86 4.54 4.51
N PHE A 49 -12.04 4.41 3.19
CA PHE A 49 -13.19 4.99 2.49
C PHE A 49 -14.53 4.35 2.86
N SER A 50 -14.55 3.10 3.30
CA SER A 50 -15.79 2.44 3.74
C SER A 50 -16.18 2.79 5.18
N ARG A 51 -15.25 3.31 6.00
CA ARG A 51 -15.46 3.62 7.42
C ARG A 51 -15.95 5.05 7.64
N PHE A 52 -15.68 5.96 6.70
CA PHE A 52 -15.98 7.40 6.77
C PHE A 52 -16.88 7.82 5.61
#